data_AF-A0A1C6F694-F1
#
_entry.id   AF-A0A1C6F694-F1
#
_cell.length_a   1.000
_cell.length_b   1.000
_cell.length_c   1.000
_cell.angle_alpha   90.00
_cell.angle_beta   90.00
_cell.angle_gamma   90.00
#
_symmetry.space_group_name_H-M   'P 1'
#
loop_
_entity.id
_entity.type
_entity.pdbx_description
1 polymer ?
#
loop_
_entity_poly.entity_id
_entity_poly.type
_entity_poly.pdbx_seq_one_letter_code
_entity_poly.pdbx_strand_id
1 'polypeptide(L)'
;MDPYLRPLYDALFDMLGAETYQKYLERGNIEVAPLAYMRGRTLDDSFIILDEAQNTSREQMKMFLTRLGFGSKIVITGDVTQIDLPDGKLRPDPQGDPHRPGGGGGGRSL
;
A
#
# COMPACT_ATOMS: atom_id res chain seq x y z
N MET A 1 5.37 -20.30 1.08
CA MET A 1 5.47 -18.86 1.41
C MET A 1 4.65 -18.10 0.39
N ASP A 2 3.90 -17.10 0.85
CA ASP A 2 3.13 -16.24 -0.04
C ASP A 2 4.09 -15.45 -0.96
N PRO A 3 3.97 -15.56 -2.30
CA PRO A 3 4.83 -14.86 -3.24
C PRO A 3 4.90 -13.34 -3.01
N TYR A 4 3.82 -12.72 -2.51
CA TYR A 4 3.75 -11.28 -2.27
C TYR A 4 4.66 -10.79 -1.13
N LEU A 5 4.99 -11.67 -0.18
CA LEU A 5 5.86 -11.34 0.95
C LEU A 5 7.35 -11.53 0.63
N ARG A 6 7.67 -12.14 -0.51
CA ARG A 6 9.04 -12.51 -0.89
C ARG A 6 10.00 -11.31 -0.92
N PRO A 7 9.66 -10.15 -1.52
CA PRO A 7 10.57 -9.00 -1.55
C PRO A 7 10.91 -8.47 -0.16
N LEU A 8 9.93 -8.45 0.75
CA LEU A 8 10.14 -8.02 2.13
C LEU A 8 11.08 -8.98 2.87
N TYR A 9 10.89 -10.29 2.69
CA TYR A 9 11.80 -11.28 3.25
C TYR A 9 13.21 -11.11 2.70
N ASP A 10 13.37 -10.99 1.39
CA ASP A 10 14.69 -10.85 0.75
C ASP A 10 15.41 -9.57 1.25
N ALA A 11 14.69 -8.45 1.43
CA ALA A 11 15.26 -7.22 2.01
C ALA A 11 15.72 -7.40 3.47
N LEU A 12 14.92 -8.06 4.30
CA LEU A 12 15.29 -8.36 5.69
C LEU A 12 16.49 -9.33 5.76
N PHE A 13 16.54 -10.30 4.85
CA PHE A 13 17.67 -11.23 4.70
C PHE A 13 18.96 -10.50 4.34
N ASP A 14 18.91 -9.54 3.42
CA ASP A 14 20.08 -8.75 3.01
C ASP A 14 20.59 -7.85 4.16
N MET A 15 19.68 -7.23 4.91
CA MET A 15 20.04 -6.33 6.01
C MET A 15 20.60 -7.04 7.26
N LEU A 16 20.05 -8.22 7.61
CA LEU A 16 20.37 -8.92 8.87
C LEU A 16 21.29 -10.13 8.68
N GLY A 17 21.38 -10.64 7.44
CA GLY A 17 21.96 -11.95 7.15
C GLY A 17 21.03 -13.10 7.52
N ALA A 18 21.20 -14.23 6.83
CA ALA A 18 20.29 -15.37 6.93
C ALA A 18 20.16 -15.99 8.33
N GLU A 19 21.26 -16.14 9.05
CA GLU A 19 21.26 -16.76 10.37
C GLU A 19 20.52 -15.89 11.40
N THR A 20 20.85 -14.60 11.44
CA THR A 20 20.23 -13.62 12.35
C THR A 20 18.75 -13.46 12.07
N TYR A 21 18.38 -13.35 10.79
CA TYR A 21 16.99 -13.24 10.38
C TYR A 21 16.17 -14.44 10.87
N GLN A 22 16.63 -15.67 10.61
CA GLN A 22 15.93 -16.88 11.04
C GLN A 22 15.78 -16.93 12.56
N LYS A 23 16.84 -16.60 13.30
CA LYS A 23 16.80 -16.55 14.77
C LYS A 23 15.79 -15.54 15.30
N TYR A 24 15.66 -14.36 14.67
CA TYR A 24 14.67 -13.37 15.07
C TYR A 24 13.25 -13.74 14.68
N LEU A 25 13.08 -14.42 13.54
CA LEU A 25 11.79 -14.96 13.12
C LEU A 25 11.29 -16.04 14.09
N GLU A 26 12.15 -17.02 14.43
CA GLU A 26 11.82 -18.10 15.37
C GLU A 26 11.50 -17.60 16.77
N ARG A 27 12.15 -16.53 17.22
CA ARG A 27 11.90 -15.89 18.51
C ARG A 27 10.70 -14.94 18.51
N GLY A 28 10.09 -14.68 17.34
CA GLY A 28 8.99 -13.74 17.19
C GLY A 28 9.39 -12.27 17.32
N ASN A 29 10.69 -11.95 17.22
CA ASN A 29 11.18 -10.57 17.19
C ASN A 29 10.82 -9.87 15.88
N ILE A 30 10.71 -10.62 14.78
CA ILE A 30 10.24 -10.15 13.49
C ILE A 30 8.95 -10.88 13.17
N GLU A 31 7.89 -10.13 12.89
CA GLU A 31 6.60 -10.65 12.48
C GLU A 31 6.18 -9.97 11.18
N VAL A 32 5.80 -10.77 10.18
CA VAL A 32 5.18 -10.29 8.94
C VAL A 32 3.77 -10.87 8.91
N ALA A 33 2.77 -10.01 8.99
CA ALA A 33 1.38 -10.42 9.08
C ALA A 33 0.45 -9.49 8.29
N PRO A 34 -0.65 -10.00 7.73
CA PRO A 34 -1.66 -9.17 7.08
C PRO A 34 -2.30 -8.16 8.04
N LEU A 35 -2.75 -7.02 7.50
CA LEU A 35 -3.40 -5.96 8.29
C LEU A 35 -4.54 -6.46 9.19
N ALA A 36 -5.31 -7.44 8.73
CA ALA A 36 -6.44 -8.02 9.48
C ALA A 36 -6.02 -8.65 10.82
N TYR A 37 -4.78 -9.15 10.93
CA TYR A 37 -4.26 -9.78 12.14
C TYR A 37 -3.96 -8.77 13.24
N MET A 38 -3.91 -7.48 12.90
CA MET A 38 -3.68 -6.40 13.87
C MET A 38 -4.94 -6.10 14.71
N ARG A 39 -6.11 -6.56 14.27
CA ARG A 39 -7.38 -6.29 14.96
C ARG A 39 -7.34 -6.83 16.39
N GLY A 40 -7.67 -5.97 17.35
CA GLY A 40 -7.74 -6.35 18.77
C GLY A 40 -6.38 -6.47 19.46
N ARG A 41 -5.26 -6.21 18.76
CA ARG A 41 -3.93 -6.14 19.38
C ARG A 41 -3.66 -4.75 19.96
N THR A 42 -2.73 -4.72 20.91
CA THR A 42 -1.98 -3.53 21.30
C THR A 42 -0.52 -3.87 21.03
N LEU A 43 0.18 -2.97 20.35
CA LEU A 43 1.56 -3.17 19.92
C LEU A 43 2.44 -2.26 20.77
N ASP A 44 2.87 -2.76 21.93
CA ASP A 44 3.80 -2.08 22.85
C ASP A 44 5.26 -2.44 22.50
N ASP A 45 6.19 -1.54 22.81
CA ASP A 45 7.64 -1.69 22.62
C ASP A 45 8.06 -2.22 21.24
N SER A 46 7.34 -1.79 20.20
CA SER A 46 7.42 -2.33 18.84
C SER A 46 7.74 -1.26 17.79
N PHE A 47 8.51 -1.64 16.77
CA PHE A 47 8.66 -0.84 15.55
C PHE A 47 7.83 -1.47 14.44
N ILE A 48 6.78 -0.78 13.99
CA ILE A 48 5.80 -1.32 13.07
C ILE A 48 5.86 -0.56 11.74
N ILE A 49 5.86 -1.31 10.64
CA ILE A 49 5.80 -0.77 9.28
C ILE A 49 4.49 -1.23 8.65
N LEU A 50 3.68 -0.29 8.18
CA LEU A 50 2.56 -0.56 7.29
C LEU A 50 2.97 -0.13 5.89
N ASP A 51 3.16 -1.11 5.00
CA ASP A 51 3.49 -0.86 3.60
C ASP A 51 2.26 -0.89 2.70
N GLU A 52 2.40 -0.27 1.53
CA GLU A 52 1.34 -0.13 0.52
C GLU A 52 0.04 0.44 1.11
N ALA A 53 0.17 1.47 1.95
CA ALA A 53 -0.94 2.05 2.70
C ALA A 53 -2.07 2.60 1.83
N GLN A 54 -1.79 2.92 0.56
CA GLN A 54 -2.80 3.31 -0.42
C GLN A 54 -3.86 2.23 -0.67
N ASN A 55 -3.52 0.96 -0.43
CA ASN A 55 -4.45 -0.17 -0.56
C ASN A 55 -5.36 -0.35 0.67
N THR A 56 -5.26 0.53 1.67
CA THR A 56 -6.08 0.46 2.89
C THR A 56 -7.28 1.41 2.83
N SER A 57 -8.41 0.97 3.37
CA SER A 57 -9.55 1.86 3.61
C SER A 57 -9.29 2.77 4.81
N ARG A 58 -10.00 3.91 4.89
CA ARG A 58 -9.95 4.82 6.04
C ARG A 58 -10.28 4.10 7.36
N GLU A 59 -11.19 3.13 7.33
CA GLU A 59 -11.57 2.35 8.52
C GLU A 59 -10.46 1.39 8.94
N GLN A 60 -9.81 0.73 7.98
CA GLN A 60 -8.66 -0.15 8.23
C GLN A 60 -7.48 0.65 8.77
N MET A 61 -7.20 1.83 8.21
CA MET A 61 -6.16 2.73 8.71
C MET A 61 -6.43 3.16 10.16
N LYS A 62 -7.67 3.56 10.49
CA LYS A 62 -8.06 3.88 11.88
C LYS A 62 -7.91 2.67 12.80
N MET A 63 -8.38 1.50 12.36
CA MET A 63 -8.24 0.26 13.12
C MET A 63 -6.77 0.00 13.46
N PHE A 64 -5.88 0.14 12.47
CA PHE A 64 -4.45 -0.06 12.64
C PHE A 64 -3.77 0.98 13.53
N LEU A 65 -4.02 2.28 13.30
CA LEU A 65 -3.40 3.35 14.09
C LEU A 65 -3.77 3.27 15.58
N THR A 66 -4.98 2.80 15.90
CA THR A 66 -5.41 2.60 17.30
C THR A 66 -4.76 1.39 17.97
N ARG A 67 -3.95 0.60 17.26
CA ARG A 67 -3.16 -0.50 17.87
C ARG A 67 -1.84 0.00 18.46
N LEU A 68 -1.44 1.24 18.20
CA LEU A 68 -0.18 1.82 18.71
C LEU A 68 -0.17 1.81 20.25
N GLY A 69 0.77 1.06 20.82
CA GLY A 69 1.03 1.00 22.26
C GLY A 69 2.14 1.93 22.72
N PHE A 70 2.49 1.85 24.00
CA PHE A 70 3.58 2.61 24.60
C PHE A 70 4.94 2.11 24.11
N GLY A 71 5.92 3.01 24.05
CA GLY A 71 7.28 2.69 23.58
C GLY A 71 7.39 2.40 22.09
N SER A 72 6.26 2.34 21.36
CA SER A 72 6.21 1.94 19.96
C SER A 72 6.34 3.10 18.98
N LYS A 73 6.73 2.75 17.75
CA LYS A 73 6.77 3.66 16.60
C LYS A 73 6.13 2.99 15.39
N ILE A 74 5.32 3.74 14.65
CA ILE A 74 4.74 3.31 13.39
C ILE A 74 5.34 4.14 12.26
N VAL A 75 5.75 3.46 11.19
CA VAL A 75 6.06 4.05 9.89
C VAL A 75 5.02 3.56 8.89
N ILE A 76 4.46 4.48 8.11
CA ILE A 76 3.47 4.17 7.07
C ILE A 76 4.08 4.57 5.73
N THR A 77 4.17 3.61 4.82
CA THR A 77 4.69 3.78 3.46
C THR A 77 3.59 3.50 2.44
N GLY A 78 3.71 4.11 1.27
CA GLY A 78 2.76 3.92 0.17
C GLY A 78 2.96 4.95 -0.93
N ASP A 79 2.48 4.63 -2.13
CA ASP A 79 2.53 5.49 -3.30
C ASP A 79 1.11 5.80 -3.79
N VAL A 80 0.68 7.04 -3.60
CA VAL A 80 -0.67 7.50 -3.99
C VAL A 80 -0.91 7.46 -5.51
N THR A 81 0.14 7.33 -6.32
CA THR A 81 0.02 7.22 -7.77
C THR A 81 -0.23 5.78 -8.24
N GLN A 82 0.08 4.79 -7.40
CA GLN A 82 -0.10 3.37 -7.65
C GLN A 82 -1.40 2.88 -7.00
N ILE A 83 -2.53 3.28 -7.59
CA ILE A 83 -3.84 2.83 -7.15
C ILE A 83 -4.11 1.48 -7.83
N ASP A 84 -3.94 0.38 -7.10
CA ASP A 84 -4.28 -0.98 -7.58
C ASP A 84 -5.79 -1.22 -7.69
N LEU A 85 -6.61 -0.27 -7.22
CA LEU A 85 -8.05 -0.29 -7.38
C LEU A 85 -8.42 0.23 -8.78
N PRO A 86 -9.10 -0.55 -9.62
CA PRO A 86 -9.66 -0.01 -10.85
C PRO A 86 -10.75 1.00 -10.48
N ASP A 87 -10.38 2.29 -10.45
CA ASP A 87 -11.34 3.37 -10.47
C ASP A 87 -12.12 3.25 -11.79
N GLY A 88 -13.29 2.64 -11.68
CA GLY A 88 -14.26 2.59 -12.75
C GLY A 88 -14.61 4.00 -13.20
N LYS A 89 -14.02 4.38 -14.34
CA LYS A 89 -14.36 5.46 -15.30
C LYS A 89 -13.47 6.71 -15.26
N LEU A 90 -12.65 6.78 -16.32
CA LEU A 90 -12.01 7.92 -16.96
C LEU A 90 -12.19 9.28 -16.26
N ARG A 91 -11.07 9.83 -15.78
CA ARG A 91 -10.92 11.29 -15.64
C ARG A 91 -11.09 11.90 -17.05
N PRO A 92 -12.00 12.85 -17.28
CA PRO A 92 -12.01 13.60 -18.53
C PRO A 92 -10.72 14.42 -18.59
N ASP A 93 -10.11 14.45 -19.76
CA ASP A 93 -8.89 15.18 -20.10
C ASP A 93 -8.92 16.61 -19.50
N PRO A 94 -7.90 17.04 -18.74
CA PRO A 94 -7.81 18.41 -18.25
C PRO A 94 -7.64 19.45 -19.38
N GLN A 95 -7.44 19.02 -20.63
CA GLN A 95 -7.47 19.87 -21.82
C GLN A 95 -8.78 19.70 -22.60
N GLY A 96 -9.91 19.96 -21.94
CA GLY A 96 -11.14 20.31 -22.63
C GLY A 96 -11.03 21.70 -23.22
N ASP A 97 -10.43 21.83 -24.41
CA ASP A 97 -10.45 23.08 -25.18
C ASP A 97 -11.89 23.35 -25.70
N PRO A 98 -12.59 24.38 -25.21
CA PRO A 98 -13.94 24.71 -25.65
C PRO A 98 -13.98 25.44 -27.00
N HIS A 99 -12.83 25.68 -27.66
CA HIS A 99 -12.72 26.50 -28.87
C HIS A 99 -12.23 25.74 -30.11
N ARG A 100 -12.72 24.52 -30.37
CA ARG A 100 -12.76 24.03 -31.76
C ARG A 100 -14.02 24.55 -32.47
N PRO A 101 -13.92 25.57 -33.34
CA PRO A 101 -15.06 25.94 -34.19
C PRO A 101 -15.37 24.76 -35.11
N GLY A 102 -16.66 24.42 -35.19
CA GLY A 102 -17.17 23.36 -36.05
C GLY A 102 -16.78 23.61 -37.51
N GLY A 103 -15.94 22.72 -38.05
CA GLY A 103 -15.71 22.61 -39.49
C GLY A 103 -16.89 21.90 -40.13
N GLY A 104 -17.91 22.66 -40.49
CA GLY A 104 -18.94 22.22 -41.44
C GLY A 104 -18.42 22.24 -42.88
N GLY A 105 -18.88 21.28 -43.68
CA GLY A 105 -18.61 21.13 -45.11
C GLY A 105 -18.06 19.74 -45.37
N GLY A 106 -18.74 18.80 -46.02
CA GLY A 106 -19.74 18.90 -47.07
C GLY A 106 -19.34 17.85 -48.10
N GLY A 107 -20.22 16.90 -48.44
CA GLY A 107 -19.90 15.89 -49.44
C GLY A 107 -20.73 14.62 -49.33
N ARG A 108 -21.96 14.67 -49.86
CA ARG A 108 -22.64 13.47 -50.38
C ARG A 108 -21.84 12.98 -51.59
N SER A 109 -21.58 11.68 -51.69
CA SER A 109 -21.78 10.92 -52.95
C SER A 109 -21.54 9.43 -52.74
N LEU A 110 -22.58 8.68 -53.16
CA LEU A 110 -22.66 7.30 -53.63
C LEU A 110 -22.32 6.18 -52.63
#